data_AF-A0A6V7UH79-F1
#
_entry.id   AF-A0A6V7UH79-F1
#
_cell.length_a   1.000
_cell.length_b   1.000
_cell.length_c   1.000
_cell.angle_alpha   90.00
_cell.angle_beta   90.00
_cell.angle_gamma   90.00
#
_symmetry.space_group_name_H-M   'P 1'
#
loop_
_entity.id
_entity.type
_entity.pdbx_description
1 polymer ?
#
loop_
_entity_poly.entity_id
_entity_poly.type
_entity_poly.pdbx_seq_one_letter_code
_entity_poly.pdbx_strand_id
1 'polypeptide(L)'
;MQIQLVKNENGITEWIMMELPGTLTINDQVNGQNFGKLLWEKKDDGKEYVKTIIGRQLLQGECVELEKPFIVINRASQRKEKPENASKGDKKSCDVVAIIRRKIYFSGRPKPIIDSF
;
A
#
# COMPACT_ATOMS: atom_id res chain seq x y z
N MET A 1 -7.14 1.34 8.43
CA MET A 1 -6.78 1.20 7.00
C MET A 1 -7.75 0.24 6.31
N GLN A 2 -8.82 0.75 5.70
CA GLN A 2 -9.65 -0.06 4.79
C GLN A 2 -8.92 -0.12 3.44
N ILE A 3 -8.30 -1.26 3.15
CA ILE A 3 -7.66 -1.49 1.85
C ILE A 3 -8.80 -1.60 0.84
N GLN A 4 -9.01 -0.56 0.05
CA GLN A 4 -9.88 -0.62 -1.12
C GLN A 4 -9.20 -1.56 -2.13
N LEU A 5 -9.90 -2.63 -2.49
CA LEU A 5 -9.41 -3.62 -3.44
C LEU A 5 -9.46 -3.00 -4.83
N VAL A 6 -8.30 -2.64 -5.38
CA VAL A 6 -8.17 -2.13 -6.75
C VAL A 6 -8.19 -3.33 -7.69
N LYS A 7 -9.02 -3.26 -8.73
CA LYS A 7 -9.01 -4.25 -9.82
C LYS A 7 -8.04 -3.79 -10.90
N ASN A 8 -7.24 -4.71 -11.43
CA ASN A 8 -6.44 -4.43 -12.62
C ASN A 8 -7.30 -4.47 -13.90
N GLU A 9 -6.67 -4.27 -15.05
CA GLU A 9 -7.32 -4.25 -16.37
C GLU A 9 -8.06 -5.55 -16.70
N ASN A 10 -7.63 -6.68 -16.11
CA ASN A 10 -8.25 -7.98 -16.27
C ASN A 10 -9.38 -8.24 -15.25
N GLY A 11 -9.77 -7.23 -14.47
CA GLY A 11 -10.79 -7.33 -13.43
C GLY A 11 -10.35 -8.10 -12.17
N ILE A 12 -9.06 -8.44 -12.06
CA ILE A 12 -8.51 -9.19 -10.92
C ILE A 12 -8.21 -8.21 -9.80
N THR A 13 -8.73 -8.52 -8.62
CA THR A 13 -8.39 -7.81 -7.38
C THR A 13 -6.93 -8.03 -7.03
N GLU A 14 -6.20 -6.93 -6.84
CA GLU A 14 -4.78 -6.97 -6.50
C GLU A 14 -4.42 -6.07 -5.32
N TRP A 15 -3.25 -6.35 -4.75
CA TRP A 15 -2.64 -5.52 -3.71
C TRP A 15 -1.64 -4.58 -4.36
N ILE A 16 -1.79 -3.28 -4.05
CA ILE A 16 -0.92 -2.22 -4.55
C ILE A 16 -0.20 -1.59 -3.36
N MET A 17 1.10 -1.35 -3.50
CA MET A 17 1.87 -0.61 -2.51
C MET A 17 1.72 0.89 -2.73
N MET A 18 1.64 1.65 -1.64
CA MET A 18 1.68 3.11 -1.68
C MET A 18 3.00 3.60 -1.07
N GLU A 19 3.73 4.43 -1.80
CA GLU A 19 4.98 5.03 -1.36
C GLU A 19 4.79 6.54 -1.18
N LEU A 20 4.85 6.99 0.08
CA LEU A 20 4.69 8.39 0.47
C LEU A 20 6.06 9.02 0.77
N PRO A 21 6.33 10.25 0.31
CA PRO A 21 7.56 10.95 0.65
C PRO A 21 7.51 11.45 2.10
N GLY A 22 8.56 11.16 2.86
CA GLY A 22 8.70 11.60 4.25
C GLY A 22 8.00 10.69 5.25
N THR A 23 7.55 11.26 6.36
CA THR A 23 6.98 10.52 7.49
C THR A 23 5.50 10.87 7.66
N LEU A 24 4.66 9.84 7.75
CA LEU A 24 3.25 10.00 8.12
C LEU A 24 3.13 9.96 9.65
N THR A 25 2.82 11.10 10.26
CA THR A 25 2.56 11.19 11.70
C THR A 25 1.08 10.96 11.97
N ILE A 26 0.76 9.98 12.82
CA ILE A 26 -0.59 9.63 13.21
C ILE A 26 -0.67 9.75 14.73
N ASN A 27 -1.63 10.53 15.24
CA ASN A 27 -1.76 10.78 16.67
C ASN A 27 -2.50 9.64 17.40
N ASP A 28 -3.33 8.87 16.68
CA ASP A 28 -4.20 7.83 17.24
C ASP A 28 -3.88 6.43 16.67
N GLN A 29 -4.67 5.42 17.04
CA GLN A 29 -4.54 4.09 16.46
C GLN A 29 -4.87 4.09 14.97
N VAL A 30 -3.99 3.46 14.18
CA VAL A 30 -4.05 3.44 12.71
C VAL A 30 -5.24 2.62 12.17
N ASN A 31 -5.77 1.72 12.98
CA ASN A 31 -6.79 0.78 12.54
C ASN A 31 -8.16 1.46 12.45
N GLY A 32 -8.91 1.20 11.38
CA GLY A 32 -10.20 1.85 11.12
C GLY A 32 -10.18 3.35 10.82
N GLN A 33 -9.07 4.07 11.04
CA GLN A 33 -9.01 5.51 10.79
C GLN A 33 -8.98 5.85 9.29
N ASN A 34 -9.71 6.89 8.92
CA ASN A 34 -9.67 7.49 7.59
C ASN A 34 -8.55 8.56 7.56
N PHE A 35 -7.51 8.34 6.75
CA PHE A 35 -6.37 9.24 6.62
C PHE A 35 -6.54 10.28 5.53
N GLY A 36 -7.59 10.17 4.72
CA GLY A 36 -7.64 10.88 3.47
C GLY A 36 -8.53 10.26 2.41
N LYS A 37 -8.47 10.90 1.24
CA LYS A 37 -9.14 10.44 0.03
C LYS A 37 -8.09 10.21 -1.04
N LEU A 38 -8.19 9.08 -1.73
CA LEU A 38 -7.41 8.76 -2.91
C LEU A 38 -8.31 8.86 -4.14
N LEU A 39 -7.90 9.67 -5.11
CA LEU A 39 -8.54 9.80 -6.40
C LEU A 39 -7.65 9.17 -7.46
N TRP A 40 -8.23 8.31 -8.27
CA TRP A 40 -7.54 7.59 -9.34
C TRP A 40 -8.16 8.00 -10.68
N GLU A 41 -7.33 8.50 -11.58
CA GLU A 41 -7.74 8.96 -12.91
C GLU A 41 -6.87 8.24 -13.95
N LYS A 42 -7.51 7.57 -14.92
CA LYS A 42 -6.82 7.03 -16.10
C LYS A 42 -7.00 8.03 -17.24
N LYS A 43 -5.89 8.49 -17.81
CA LYS A 43 -5.91 9.38 -18.99
C LYS A 43 -5.96 8.57 -20.28
N ASP A 44 -6.27 9.26 -21.38
CA ASP A 44 -6.37 8.67 -22.72
C ASP A 44 -5.06 8.03 -23.20
N ASP A 45 -3.91 8.49 -22.69
CA ASP A 45 -2.59 7.92 -22.96
C ASP A 45 -2.31 6.62 -22.17
N GLY A 46 -3.31 6.12 -21.43
CA GLY A 46 -3.21 4.92 -20.60
C GLY A 46 -2.54 5.14 -19.25
N LYS A 47 -1.96 6.33 -18.99
CA LYS A 47 -1.29 6.60 -17.71
C LYS A 47 -2.28 6.77 -16.58
N GLU A 48 -1.93 6.18 -15.45
CA GLU A 48 -2.72 6.22 -14.23
C GLU A 48 -2.18 7.28 -13.29
N TYR A 49 -2.93 8.37 -13.16
CA TYR A 49 -2.62 9.49 -12.27
C TYR A 49 -3.38 9.32 -10.96
N VAL A 50 -2.67 9.51 -9.86
CA VAL A 50 -3.23 9.37 -8.52
C VAL A 50 -3.04 10.66 -7.75
N LYS A 51 -4.13 11.17 -7.16
CA LYS A 51 -4.11 12.29 -6.22
C LYS A 51 -4.54 11.77 -4.86
N THR A 52 -3.86 12.15 -3.80
CA THR A 52 -4.33 11.86 -2.44
C THR A 52 -4.33 13.11 -1.60
N ILE A 53 -5.35 13.23 -0.77
CA ILE A 53 -5.46 14.27 0.25
C ILE A 53 -5.21 13.60 1.59
N ILE A 54 -4.16 14.02 2.29
CA ILE A 54 -3.85 13.57 3.66
C ILE A 54 -3.75 14.82 4.54
N GLY A 55 -4.63 14.94 5.53
CA GLY A 55 -4.75 16.17 6.33
C GLY A 55 -5.05 17.39 5.45
N ARG A 56 -4.14 18.38 5.44
CA ARG A 56 -4.23 19.61 4.62
C ARG A 56 -3.32 19.60 3.39
N GLN A 57 -2.81 18.43 3.02
CA GLN A 57 -1.83 18.28 1.97
C GLN A 57 -2.40 17.48 0.80
N LEU A 58 -2.16 17.99 -0.40
CA LEU A 58 -2.39 17.31 -1.67
C LEU A 58 -1.07 16.71 -2.15
N LEU A 59 -1.06 15.41 -2.38
CA LEU A 59 0.03 14.71 -3.06
C LEU A 59 -0.45 14.25 -4.43
N GLN A 60 0.45 14.37 -5.42
CA GLN A 60 0.23 13.93 -6.79
C GLN A 60 1.27 12.86 -7.10
N GLY A 61 0.82 11.76 -7.68
CA GLY A 61 1.62 10.60 -8.00
C GLY A 61 1.04 9.85 -9.18
N GLU A 62 1.64 8.70 -9.43
CA GLU A 62 1.31 7.83 -10.56
C GLU A 62 1.37 6.36 -10.12
N CYS A 63 0.59 5.51 -10.79
CA CYS A 63 0.71 4.07 -10.64
C CYS A 63 1.70 3.53 -11.67
N VAL A 64 2.71 2.79 -11.20
CA VAL A 64 3.77 2.23 -12.04
C VAL A 64 3.93 0.73 -11.77
N GLU A 65 4.31 -0.02 -12.79
CA GLU A 65 4.74 -1.40 -12.63
C GLU A 65 6.09 -1.47 -11.93
N LEU A 66 6.25 -2.48 -11.08
CA LEU A 66 7.52 -2.77 -10.42
C LEU A 66 8.36 -3.69 -11.30
N GLU A 67 9.59 -3.27 -11.59
CA GLU A 67 10.58 -4.14 -12.26
C GLU A 67 10.81 -5.44 -11.46
N LYS A 68 10.77 -5.34 -10.14
CA LYS A 68 10.89 -6.47 -9.20
C LYS A 68 9.69 -6.50 -8.26
N PRO A 69 8.74 -7.43 -8.44
CA PRO A 69 7.58 -7.58 -7.56
C PRO A 69 7.96 -7.87 -6.10
N PHE A 70 7.11 -7.45 -5.17
CA PHE A 70 7.28 -7.77 -3.75
C PHE A 70 6.37 -8.94 -3.33
N ILE A 71 6.89 -9.79 -2.45
CA ILE A 71 6.11 -10.82 -1.76
C ILE A 71 5.71 -10.28 -0.39
N VAL A 72 4.42 -10.33 -0.08
CA VAL A 72 3.92 -9.99 1.25
C VAL A 72 3.86 -11.28 2.07
N ILE A 73 4.61 -11.31 3.16
CA ILE A 73 4.71 -12.47 4.05
C ILE A 73 4.01 -12.16 5.37
N ASN A 74 3.14 -13.07 5.81
CA ASN A 74 2.55 -12.98 7.14
C ASN A 74 3.52 -13.53 8.19
N ARG A 75 4.08 -12.64 9.02
CA ARG A 75 4.99 -13.03 10.11
C ARG A 75 4.28 -13.70 11.29
N ALA A 76 2.95 -13.59 11.41
CA ALA A 76 2.20 -14.19 12.51
C ALA A 76 2.15 -15.72 12.40
N SER A 77 2.20 -16.29 11.18
CA SER A 77 2.31 -17.75 11.00
C SER A 77 3.63 -18.31 11.53
N GLN A 78 4.72 -17.53 11.49
CA GLN A 78 6.01 -17.95 12.08
C GLN A 78 5.96 -18.15 13.60
N ARG A 79 4.98 -17.58 14.31
CA ARG A 79 4.87 -17.70 15.77
C ARG A 79 4.00 -18.86 16.22
N LYS A 80 3.18 -19.44 15.33
CA LYS A 80 2.23 -20.51 15.67
C LYS A 80 2.87 -21.90 15.72
N GLU A 81 4.12 -22.03 15.28
CA GLU A 81 4.85 -23.31 15.21
C GLU A 81 6.07 -23.33 16.16
N LYS A 82 5.86 -23.02 17.44
CA LYS A 82 6.81 -23.46 18.48
C LYS A 82 6.14 -24.49 19.36
N PRO A 83 6.20 -25.78 19.02
CA PRO A 83 6.06 -26.80 20.05
C PRO A 83 7.19 -26.59 21.07
N GLU A 84 6.88 -26.75 22.35
CA GLU A 84 7.78 -26.49 23.48
C GLU A 84 9.08 -27.35 23.45
N ASN A 85 9.15 -28.30 22.50
CA ASN A 85 10.27 -29.24 22.29
C ASN A 85 10.95 -29.10 20.91
N ALA A 86 10.86 -27.94 20.25
CA ALA A 86 11.48 -27.71 18.94
C ALA A 86 13.02 -27.72 19.02
N SER A 87 13.62 -28.78 18.47
CA SER A 87 15.06 -28.90 18.22
C SER A 87 15.60 -27.72 17.40
N LYS A 88 16.90 -27.39 17.50
CA LYS A 88 17.61 -26.29 16.80
C LYS A 88 17.64 -26.37 15.24
N GLY A 89 16.65 -27.01 14.60
CA GLY A 89 16.59 -27.21 13.14
C GLY A 89 15.21 -27.04 12.50
N ASP A 90 14.17 -26.62 13.23
CA ASP A 90 12.82 -26.50 12.67
C ASP A 90 12.75 -25.42 11.57
N LYS A 91 12.34 -25.85 10.38
CA LYS A 91 12.17 -25.00 9.19
C LYS A 91 11.05 -24.01 9.46
N LYS A 92 11.38 -22.72 9.58
CA LYS A 92 10.39 -21.64 9.67
C LYS A 92 9.54 -21.61 8.39
N SER A 93 8.32 -22.10 8.46
CA SER A 93 7.31 -21.91 7.41
C SER A 93 6.78 -20.47 7.47
N CYS A 94 6.48 -19.89 6.32
CA CYS A 94 5.98 -18.51 6.19
C CYS A 94 4.90 -18.45 5.12
N ASP A 95 3.72 -17.93 5.46
CA ASP A 95 2.66 -17.79 4.47
C ASP A 95 2.91 -16.57 3.60
N VAL A 96 2.88 -16.78 2.29
CA VAL A 96 2.78 -15.72 1.29
C VAL A 96 1.30 -15.35 1.16
N VAL A 97 0.97 -14.10 1.46
CA VAL A 97 -0.42 -13.61 1.44
C VAL A 97 -0.75 -12.74 0.23
N ALA A 98 0.26 -12.15 -0.42
CA ALA A 98 0.08 -11.37 -1.64
C ALA A 98 1.37 -11.25 -2.45
N ILE A 99 1.23 -10.92 -3.73
CA ILE A 99 2.30 -10.45 -4.61
C ILE A 99 1.92 -9.04 -5.06
N ILE A 100 2.78 -8.06 -4.79
CA ILE A 100 2.61 -6.68 -5.22
C ILE A 100 3.41 -6.48 -6.50
N ARG A 101 2.72 -6.16 -7.60
CA ARG A 101 3.32 -5.95 -8.93
C ARG A 101 3.35 -4.49 -9.34
N ARG A 102 2.54 -3.65 -8.70
CA ARG A 102 2.44 -2.22 -8.98
C ARG A 102 2.58 -1.42 -7.70
N LYS A 103 3.05 -0.18 -7.83
CA LYS A 103 3.06 0.79 -6.74
C LYS A 103 2.45 2.11 -7.17
N ILE A 104 1.87 2.83 -6.23
CA ILE A 104 1.57 4.25 -6.35
C ILE A 104 2.76 4.98 -5.75
N TYR A 105 3.40 5.83 -6.55
CA TYR A 105 4.56 6.60 -6.14
C TYR A 105 4.23 8.10 -6.17
N PHE A 106 4.33 8.76 -5.02
CA PHE A 106 4.14 10.21 -4.89
C PHE A 106 5.50 10.91 -4.91
N SER A 107 5.92 11.37 -6.10
CA SER A 107 7.25 11.96 -6.32
C SER A 107 7.33 13.45 -6.00
N GLY A 108 6.19 14.15 -6.00
CA GLY A 108 6.12 15.60 -5.79
C GLY A 108 6.11 16.00 -4.32
N ARG A 109 6.56 17.23 -4.03
CA ARG A 109 6.38 17.82 -2.70
C ARG A 109 4.88 17.96 -2.38
N PRO A 110 4.43 17.64 -1.15
CA PRO A 110 3.06 17.88 -0.74
C PRO A 110 2.68 19.36 -0.92
N LYS A 111 1.58 19.62 -1.62
CA LYS A 111 1.05 20.97 -1.86
C LYS A 111 -0.01 21.30 -0.81
N PRO A 112 -0.07 22.52 -0.28
CA PRO A 112 -1.21 22.92 0.54
C PRO A 112 -2.49 22.88 -0.29
N ILE A 113 -3.59 22.50 0.33
CA ILE A 113 -4.92 22.64 -0.29
C ILE A 113 -5.32 24.11 -0.21
N ILE A 114 -5.46 24.76 -1.37
CA ILE A 114 -5.76 26.20 -1.48
C ILE A 114 -7.26 26.43 -1.73
N ASP A 115 -8.02 25.37 -2.07
CA ASP A 115 -9.46 25.45 -2.38
C ASP A 115 -10.27 24.39 -1.62
N SER A 116 -11.49 24.74 -1.22
CA SER A 116 -12.44 23.84 -0.56
C SER A 116 -12.96 22.77 -1.53
N PHE A 117 -12.70 21.49 -1.23
CA PHE A 117 -13.20 20.31 -1.96
C PHE A 117 -14.65 19.97 -1.60
#